data_AF-A0A968MFM3-F1
#
_entry.id   AF-A0A968MFM3-F1
#
_cell.length_a   1.000
_cell.length_b   1.000
_cell.length_c   1.000
_cell.angle_alpha   90.00
_cell.angle_beta   90.00
_cell.angle_gamma   90.00
#
_symmetry.space_group_name_H-M   'P 1'
#
loop_
_entity.id
_entity.type
_entity.pdbx_description
1 polymer ?
#
loop_
_entity_poly.entity_id
_entity_poly.type
_entity_poly.pdbx_seq_one_letter_code
_entity_poly.pdbx_strand_id
1 'polypeptide(L)'
;MGASGEVQSTGKTYASIIIGSNVIIMLLFVNNAIFRSAGDAMISMIVLIIANLLNIILDPCLILVWDHSLKWGVTGAALATCIGRGTGVLIQFYFFFRKNRKIYHYP
;
A
#
# COMPACT_ATOMS: atom_id res chain seq x y z
N MET A 1 9.58 -5.26 32.01
CA MET A 1 10.02 -5.22 30.59
C MET A 1 9.68 -3.83 30.04
N GLY A 2 10.57 -2.86 30.25
CA GLY A 2 10.35 -1.47 29.90
C GLY A 2 11.14 -1.12 28.64
N ALA A 3 10.46 -0.99 27.51
CA ALA A 3 11.06 -0.35 26.35
C ALA A 3 11.41 1.10 26.71
N SER A 4 12.59 1.58 26.31
CA SER A 4 12.98 2.98 26.48
C SER A 4 11.90 3.90 25.87
N GLY A 5 11.66 5.06 26.49
CA GLY A 5 10.52 5.93 26.15
C GLY A 5 10.43 6.29 24.66
N GLU A 6 11.58 6.36 23.97
CA GLU A 6 11.69 6.61 22.53
C GLU A 6 11.20 5.44 21.66
N VAL A 7 11.50 4.19 22.05
CA VAL A 7 10.99 2.99 21.38
C VAL A 7 9.48 2.89 21.57
N GLN A 8 8.98 3.27 22.76
CA GLN A 8 7.55 3.27 23.03
C GLN A 8 6.80 4.33 22.24
N SER A 9 7.34 5.56 22.09
CA SER A 9 6.68 6.61 21.32
C SER A 9 6.68 6.29 19.82
N THR A 10 7.82 5.83 19.29
CA THR A 10 7.95 5.47 17.87
C THR A 10 7.08 4.26 17.53
N GLY A 11 7.01 3.27 18.43
CA GLY A 11 6.14 2.10 18.27
C GLY A 11 4.65 2.46 18.28
N LYS A 12 4.21 3.42 19.10
CA LYS A 12 2.83 3.92 19.10
C LYS A 12 2.46 4.59 17.78
N THR A 13 3.32 5.44 17.23
CA THR A 13 3.09 6.10 15.93
C THR A 13 3.04 5.08 14.80
N TYR A 14 4.00 4.16 14.75
CA TYR A 14 4.02 3.07 13.77
C TYR A 14 2.72 2.24 13.82
N ALA A 15 2.33 1.78 15.01
CA ALA A 15 1.13 0.98 15.18
C ALA A 15 -0.13 1.76 14.77
N SER A 16 -0.20 3.05 15.11
CA SER A 16 -1.35 3.90 14.75
C SER A 16 -1.49 4.03 13.24
N ILE A 17 -0.38 4.20 12.52
CA ILE A 17 -0.39 4.25 11.05
C ILE A 17 -0.85 2.91 10.48
N ILE A 18 -0.25 1.79 10.90
CA ILE A 18 -0.61 0.46 10.37
C ILE A 18 -2.08 0.11 10.64
N ILE A 19 -2.59 0.43 11.83
CA ILE A 19 -4.00 0.22 12.18
C ILE A 19 -4.89 1.13 11.32
N GLY A 20 -4.54 2.41 11.16
CA GLY A 20 -5.27 3.33 10.28
C GLY A 20 -5.25 2.90 8.81
N SER A 21 -4.15 2.33 8.35
CA SER A 21 -3.97 1.79 6.99
C SER A 21 -4.63 0.43 6.77
N ASN A 22 -5.17 -0.21 7.81
CA ASN A 22 -5.68 -1.59 7.73
C ASN A 22 -6.79 -1.71 6.67
N VAL A 23 -7.67 -0.71 6.58
CA VAL A 23 -8.73 -0.65 5.56
C VAL A 23 -8.15 -0.73 4.14
N ILE A 24 -7.07 0.00 3.87
CA ILE A 24 -6.40 0.01 2.56
C ILE A 24 -5.79 -1.37 2.27
N ILE A 25 -5.13 -1.97 3.26
CA ILE A 25 -4.50 -3.28 3.13
C ILE A 25 -5.56 -4.36 2.84
N MET A 26 -6.67 -4.34 3.58
CA MET A 26 -7.80 -5.26 3.36
C MET A 26 -8.40 -5.08 1.97
N LEU A 27 -8.65 -3.84 1.54
CA LEU A 27 -9.14 -3.54 0.20
C LEU A 27 -8.21 -4.07 -0.89
N LEU A 28 -6.89 -3.95 -0.70
CA LEU A 28 -5.92 -4.48 -1.66
C LEU A 28 -6.09 -6.00 -1.83
N PHE A 29 -6.19 -6.75 -0.73
CA PHE A 29 -6.32 -8.20 -0.77
C PHE A 29 -7.68 -8.65 -1.30
N VAL A 30 -8.77 -8.00 -0.87
CA VAL A 30 -10.12 -8.30 -1.34
C VAL A 30 -10.24 -8.03 -2.84
N ASN A 31 -9.80 -6.87 -3.32
CA ASN A 31 -9.85 -6.55 -4.74
C ASN A 31 -8.98 -7.52 -5.57
N ASN A 32 -7.79 -7.89 -5.07
CA ASN A 32 -6.96 -8.91 -5.73
C ASN A 32 -7.71 -10.25 -5.82
N ALA A 33 -8.41 -10.67 -4.77
CA ALA A 33 -9.22 -11.89 -4.80
C ALA A 33 -10.35 -11.80 -5.82
N ILE A 34 -11.05 -10.65 -5.89
CA ILE A 34 -12.12 -10.40 -6.87
C ILE A 34 -11.58 -10.52 -8.30
N PHE A 35 -10.53 -9.76 -8.66
CA PHE A 35 -9.96 -9.80 -10.00
C PHE A 35 -9.44 -11.19 -10.37
N ARG A 36 -8.80 -11.92 -9.44
CA ARG A 36 -8.38 -13.31 -9.67
C ARG A 36 -9.57 -14.25 -9.89
N SER A 37 -10.64 -14.11 -9.12
CA SER A 37 -11.85 -14.94 -9.25
C SER A 37 -12.64 -14.66 -10.54
N ALA A 38 -12.57 -13.42 -11.05
CA ALA A 38 -13.22 -13.00 -12.29
C ALA A 38 -12.43 -13.34 -13.56
N GLY A 39 -11.28 -14.01 -13.42
CA GLY A 39 -10.40 -14.40 -14.54
C GLY A 39 -9.36 -13.34 -14.94
N ASP A 40 -9.37 -12.14 -14.33
CA ASP A 40 -8.39 -11.07 -14.60
C ASP A 40 -7.15 -11.17 -13.69
N ALA A 41 -6.61 -12.38 -13.51
CA ALA A 41 -5.49 -12.62 -12.60
C ALA A 41 -4.22 -11.81 -12.97
N MET A 42 -4.03 -11.50 -14.25
CA MET A 42 -2.90 -10.68 -14.72
C MET A 42 -2.96 -9.24 -14.18
N ILE A 43 -4.15 -8.63 -14.12
CA ILE A 43 -4.32 -7.27 -13.58
C ILE A 43 -3.95 -7.24 -12.09
N SER A 44 -4.41 -8.26 -11.35
CA SER A 44 -4.10 -8.44 -9.93
C SER A 44 -2.59 -8.49 -9.70
N MET A 45 -1.89 -9.28 -10.50
CA MET A 45 -0.43 -9.44 -10.40
C MET A 45 0.31 -8.15 -10.74
N ILE A 46 -0.06 -7.45 -11.82
CA ILE A 46 0.57 -6.18 -12.20
C ILE A 46 0.40 -5.13 -11.10
N VAL A 47 -0.80 -5.02 -10.52
CA VAL A 47 -1.06 -4.09 -9.42
C VAL A 47 -0.17 -4.40 -8.22
N LEU A 48 -0.07 -5.68 -7.83
CA LEU A 48 0.74 -6.09 -6.69
C LEU A 48 2.23 -5.80 -6.93
N ILE A 49 2.72 -6.04 -8.15
CA ILE A 49 4.09 -5.71 -8.55
C ILE A 49 4.33 -4.21 -8.43
N ILE A 50 3.46 -3.36 -8.99
CA ILE A 50 3.60 -1.90 -8.91
C ILE A 50 3.59 -1.44 -7.45
N ALA A 51 2.66 -1.94 -6.64
CA ALA A 51 2.57 -1.61 -5.22
C ALA A 51 3.85 -1.98 -4.45
N ASN A 52 4.42 -3.16 -4.73
CA ASN A 52 5.67 -3.60 -4.11
C ASN A 52 6.87 -2.80 -4.61
N LEU A 53 6.96 -2.49 -5.90
CA LEU A 53 8.05 -1.67 -6.44
C LEU A 53 8.03 -0.27 -5.84
N LEU A 54 6.85 0.36 -5.75
CA LEU A 54 6.70 1.65 -5.08
C LEU A 54 7.14 1.57 -3.63
N ASN A 55 6.76 0.52 -2.91
CA ASN A 55 7.19 0.33 -1.52
C ASN A 55 8.73 0.16 -1.41
N ILE A 56 9.35 -0.65 -2.26
CA ILE A 56 10.82 -0.84 -2.29
C ILE A 56 11.57 0.48 -2.57
N ILE A 57 11.00 1.36 -3.40
CA ILE A 57 11.61 2.66 -3.71
C ILE A 57 11.36 3.65 -2.56
N LEU A 58 10.15 3.69 -2.02
CA LEU A 58 9.75 4.63 -0.96
C LEU A 58 10.38 4.29 0.39
N ASP A 59 10.62 3.01 0.70
CA ASP A 59 11.23 2.57 1.96
C ASP A 59 12.60 3.26 2.20
N PRO A 60 13.63 3.13 1.33
CA PRO A 60 14.89 3.82 1.54
C PRO A 60 14.71 5.34 1.50
N CYS A 61 13.83 5.88 0.66
CA CYS A 61 13.58 7.32 0.61
C CYS A 61 13.00 7.88 1.93
N LEU A 62 12.06 7.17 2.55
CA LEU A 62 11.35 7.60 3.77
C LEU A 62 12.06 7.16 5.05
N ILE A 63 12.79 6.06 5.04
CA ILE A 63 13.59 5.62 6.18
C ILE A 63 14.87 6.47 6.29
N LEU A 64 15.51 6.76 5.15
CA LEU A 64 16.82 7.43 5.09
C LEU A 64 16.73 8.89 4.64
N VAL A 65 15.56 9.55 4.76
CA VAL A 65 15.30 10.91 4.26
C VAL A 65 16.55 11.79 4.38
N TRP A 66 16.93 12.34 3.21
CA TRP A 66 18.14 13.06 2.75
C TRP A 66 18.94 13.93 3.73
N ASP A 67 18.40 14.28 4.90
CA ASP A 67 19.12 15.00 5.94
C ASP A 67 19.41 14.04 7.11
N HIS A 68 20.70 13.85 7.42
CA HIS A 68 21.19 13.02 8.53
C HIS A 68 20.53 13.34 9.88
N SER A 69 19.87 14.49 10.01
CA SER A 69 19.11 14.97 11.17
C SER A 69 17.74 14.31 11.38
N LEU A 70 17.02 13.87 10.32
CA LEU A 70 15.60 13.51 10.42
C LEU A 70 15.30 12.10 9.89
N LYS A 71 15.77 11.07 10.61
CA LYS A 71 15.43 9.67 10.30
C LYS A 71 14.02 9.34 10.78
N TRP A 72 13.08 9.11 9.87
CA TRP A 72 11.71 8.70 10.24
C TRP A 72 11.65 7.24 10.67
N GLY A 73 12.72 6.46 10.41
CA GLY A 73 12.88 5.09 10.89
C GLY A 73 11.69 4.20 10.54
N VAL A 74 11.15 3.50 11.54
CA VAL A 74 10.01 2.58 11.35
C VAL A 74 8.73 3.30 10.93
N THR A 75 8.54 4.57 11.32
CA THR A 75 7.39 5.38 10.90
C THR A 75 7.42 5.62 9.39
N GLY A 76 8.62 5.86 8.83
CA GLY A 76 8.83 5.98 7.38
C GLY A 76 8.44 4.70 6.62
N ALA A 77 8.82 3.53 7.15
CA ALA A 77 8.45 2.23 6.58
C ALA A 77 6.93 1.99 6.58
N ALA A 78 6.23 2.39 7.65
CA ALA A 78 4.77 2.30 7.72
C ALA A 78 4.09 3.18 6.65
N LEU A 79 4.58 4.40 6.45
CA LEU A 79 4.06 5.32 5.44
C LEU A 79 4.32 4.82 4.02
N ALA A 80 5.54 4.37 3.74
CA ALA A 80 5.89 3.75 2.46
C ALA A 80 4.96 2.58 2.14
N THR A 81 4.67 1.73 3.13
CA THR A 81 3.73 0.61 2.98
C THR A 81 2.32 1.14 2.70
N CYS A 82 1.83 2.11 3.46
CA CYS A 82 0.51 2.69 3.26
C CYS A 82 0.35 3.27 1.85
N ILE A 83 1.35 4.01 1.36
CA ILE A 83 1.36 4.62 0.03
C ILE A 83 1.42 3.55 -1.07
N GLY A 84 2.31 2.55 -0.94
CA GLY A 84 2.43 1.46 -1.91
C GLY A 84 1.15 0.63 -2.01
N ARG A 85 0.52 0.31 -0.87
CA ARG A 85 -0.75 -0.44 -0.86
C ARG A 85 -1.91 0.43 -1.36
N GLY A 86 -1.96 1.70 -0.96
CA GLY A 86 -2.98 2.67 -1.40
C GLY A 86 -2.99 2.90 -2.90
N THR A 87 -1.81 3.10 -3.50
CA THR A 87 -1.66 3.20 -4.96
C THR A 87 -2.14 1.94 -5.67
N GLY A 88 -1.83 0.75 -5.12
CA GLY A 88 -2.37 -0.51 -5.65
C GLY A 88 -3.90 -0.57 -5.63
N VAL A 89 -4.54 -0.12 -4.55
CA VAL A 89 -6.01 -0.05 -4.47
C VAL A 89 -6.59 0.95 -5.49
N LEU A 90 -5.98 2.11 -5.66
CA LEU A 90 -6.41 3.12 -6.64
C LEU A 90 -6.33 2.59 -8.09
N ILE A 91 -5.26 1.89 -8.43
CA ILE A 91 -5.10 1.27 -9.76
C ILE A 91 -6.18 0.20 -9.98
N GLN A 92 -6.46 -0.63 -8.98
CA GLN A 92 -7.54 -1.62 -9.03
C GLN A 92 -8.90 -0.98 -9.27
N PHE A 93 -9.23 0.09 -8.55
CA PHE A 93 -10.47 0.82 -8.79
C PHE A 93 -10.52 1.41 -10.20
N TYR A 94 -9.42 1.99 -10.69
CA TYR A 94 -9.35 2.49 -12.06
C TYR A 94 -9.69 1.40 -13.09
N PHE A 95 -9.12 0.21 -12.97
CA PHE A 95 -9.44 -0.91 -13.86
C PHE A 95 -10.86 -1.43 -13.68
N PHE A 96 -11.36 -1.49 -12.45
CA PHE A 96 -12.73 -1.90 -12.14
C PHE A 96 -13.76 -1.00 -12.84
N PHE A 97 -13.62 0.32 -12.68
CA PHE A 97 -14.52 1.29 -13.32
C PHE A 97 -14.35 1.33 -14.84
N ARG A 98 -13.15 1.10 -15.37
CA ARG A 98 -12.92 1.05 -16.83
C ARG A 98 -13.50 -0.21 -17.47
N LYS A 99 -13.46 -1.37 -16.82
CA LYS A 99 -14.07 -2.61 -17.32
C LYS A 99 -15.60 -2.49 -17.42
N ASN A 100 -16.23 -1.83 -16.44
CA ASN A 100 -17.67 -1.54 -16.47
C ASN A 100 -18.09 -0.60 -17.62
N ARG A 101 -17.17 0.21 -18.18
CA ARG A 101 -17.46 1.05 -19.35
C ARG A 101 -17.41 0.33 -20.70
N LYS A 102 -16.93 -0.92 -20.77
CA LYS A 102 -16.92 -1.72 -22.02
C LYS A 102 -18.25 -2.43 -22.32
N ILE A 103 -19.31 -2.12 -21.58
CA ILE A 103 -20.67 -2.63 -21.85
C ILE A 103 -21.39 -1.62 -22.75
N TYR A 104 -20.99 -1.46 -24.02
CA TYR A 104 -21.81 -0.90 -25.12
C TYR A 104 -20.99 -0.96 -26.43
N HIS A 105 -20.78 -2.16 -26.97
CA HIS A 105 -20.66 -2.37 -28.42
C HIS A 105 -20.80 -3.88 -28.70
N TYR A 106 -22.05 -4.31 -28.90
CA TYR A 106 -22.39 -5.33 -29.90
C TYR A 106 -22.83 -4.54 -31.15
N PRO A 107 -22.43 -4.96 -32.35
CA PRO A 107 -22.98 -6.15 -33.00
C PRO A 107 -21.95 -7.24 -33.32
#